data_AF-A0A418AVA4-F1
#
_entry.id   AF-A0A418AVA4-F1
#
_cell.length_a   1.000
_cell.length_b   1.000
_cell.length_c   1.000
_cell.angle_alpha   90.00
_cell.angle_beta   90.00
_cell.angle_gamma   90.00
#
_symmetry.space_group_name_H-M   'P 1'
#
loop_
_entity.id
_entity.type
_entity.pdbx_description
1 polymer ?
#
loop_
_entity_poly.entity_id
_entity_poly.type
_entity_poly.pdbx_seq_one_letter_code
_entity_poly.pdbx_strand_id
1 'polypeptide(L)'
;MRSTFFHGAVHSLYRCCSLTLFASLLPRILSLFASKSSKEEWVVTGAAAPHAFAWFILQIPFPHFTSDIVGRVLALALPLLDQVTASTQLVGLSVLHHIIRHATTTDIRWYSDLLVHEMEQTLTTASTSASFLDAALACLADLLAVLSTGPRDISLYDRFFPSLLRQWDMALEVSVKTIFTKHIRVWVQRTGAPHSLHVLRFLQALLKVTLGCVENVEATMCMEALETLHAIVMAAWIRMPAHVEEATVSILKYVATRGRIDLRLSLP
;
A
#
# COMPACT_ATOMS: atom_id res chain seq x y z
N MET A 1 -9.56 22.84 -36.13
CA MET A 1 -8.70 22.05 -35.21
C MET A 1 -7.57 22.88 -34.58
N ARG A 2 -7.84 24.08 -34.03
CA ARG A 2 -6.81 24.89 -33.34
C ARG A 2 -7.25 25.55 -32.01
N SER A 3 -8.52 25.45 -31.59
CA SER A 3 -8.98 26.11 -30.36
C SER A 3 -8.96 25.23 -29.09
N THR A 4 -8.84 23.91 -29.21
CA THR A 4 -8.78 22.99 -28.06
C THR A 4 -7.38 22.85 -27.46
N PHE A 5 -6.32 23.20 -28.19
CA PHE A 5 -4.93 23.16 -27.70
C PHE A 5 -4.58 24.35 -26.79
N PHE A 6 -5.17 25.52 -27.01
CA PHE A 6 -4.89 26.73 -26.22
C PHE A 6 -5.51 26.69 -24.81
N HIS A 7 -6.70 26.11 -24.65
CA HIS A 7 -7.36 26.02 -23.34
C HIS A 7 -6.66 25.03 -22.38
N GLY A 8 -6.11 23.92 -22.91
CA GLY A 8 -5.31 22.97 -22.12
C GLY A 8 -3.97 23.54 -21.65
N ALA A 9 -3.30 24.32 -22.51
CA ALA A 9 -2.01 24.93 -22.19
C ALA A 9 -2.14 26.02 -21.11
N VAL A 10 -3.18 26.85 -21.18
CA VAL A 10 -3.41 27.92 -20.19
C VAL A 10 -3.77 27.33 -18.82
N HIS A 11 -4.63 26.31 -18.76
CA HIS A 11 -5.00 25.65 -17.50
C HIS A 11 -3.81 24.87 -16.89
N SER A 12 -2.94 24.31 -17.73
CA SER A 12 -1.68 23.66 -17.32
C SER A 12 -0.66 24.69 -16.78
N LEU A 13 -0.52 25.85 -17.43
CA LEU A 13 0.37 26.93 -17.00
C LEU A 13 -0.09 27.57 -15.67
N TYR A 14 -1.40 27.79 -15.48
CA TYR A 14 -1.94 28.29 -14.21
C TYR A 14 -1.76 27.30 -13.06
N ARG A 15 -1.96 25.99 -13.31
CA ARG A 15 -1.64 24.95 -12.31
C ARG A 15 -0.15 24.95 -11.98
N CYS A 16 0.72 25.01 -12.98
CA CYS A 16 2.16 24.98 -12.78
C CYS A 16 2.65 26.18 -11.97
N CYS A 17 2.11 27.38 -12.23
CA CYS A 17 2.45 28.60 -11.48
C CYS A 17 1.89 28.59 -10.05
N SER A 18 0.72 27.99 -9.83
CA SER A 18 0.15 27.81 -8.49
C SER A 18 0.96 26.80 -7.66
N LEU A 19 1.44 25.72 -8.27
CA LEU A 19 2.18 24.66 -7.59
C LEU A 19 3.59 25.11 -7.17
N THR A 20 4.28 25.89 -8.01
CA THR A 20 5.58 26.47 -7.65
C THR A 20 5.45 27.49 -6.53
N LEU A 21 4.37 28.27 -6.52
CA LEU A 21 4.06 29.18 -5.41
C LEU A 21 3.78 28.41 -4.11
N PHE A 22 2.98 27.34 -4.15
CA PHE A 22 2.74 26.51 -2.97
C PHE A 22 4.02 25.89 -2.42
N ALA A 23 4.88 25.36 -3.28
CA ALA A 23 6.16 24.81 -2.88
C ALA A 23 7.06 25.87 -2.21
N SER A 24 7.07 27.11 -2.71
CA SER A 24 7.85 28.20 -2.11
C SER A 24 7.36 28.60 -0.71
N LEU A 25 6.07 28.42 -0.44
CA LEU A 25 5.45 28.75 0.85
C LEU A 25 5.44 27.58 1.83
N LEU A 26 5.79 26.37 1.38
CA LEU A 26 5.73 25.14 2.15
C LEU A 26 6.40 25.23 3.53
N PRO A 27 7.62 25.80 3.70
CA PRO A 27 8.23 25.92 5.03
C PRO A 27 7.37 26.78 5.98
N ARG A 28 6.78 27.86 5.48
CA ARG A 28 5.93 28.77 6.27
C ARG A 28 4.60 28.11 6.63
N ILE A 29 3.99 27.39 5.69
CA ILE A 29 2.76 26.64 5.90
C ILE A 29 2.96 25.58 7.00
N LEU A 30 4.06 24.83 6.93
CA LEU A 30 4.41 23.84 7.95
C LEU A 30 4.59 24.47 9.33
N SER A 31 5.27 25.62 9.41
CA SER A 31 5.42 26.37 10.66
C SER A 31 4.08 26.89 11.22
N LEU A 32 3.13 27.25 10.36
CA LEU A 32 1.79 27.66 10.80
C LEU A 32 1.02 26.50 11.42
N PHE A 33 1.03 25.32 10.79
CA PHE A 33 0.40 24.13 11.37
C PHE A 33 1.07 23.72 12.68
N ALA A 34 2.40 23.72 12.74
CA ALA A 34 3.13 23.36 13.96
C ALA A 34 2.92 24.33 15.14
N SER A 35 2.60 25.62 14.87
CA SER A 35 2.47 26.64 15.94
C SER A 35 1.04 26.91 16.39
N LYS A 36 0.03 26.60 15.58
CA LYS A 36 -1.36 27.00 15.82
C LYS A 36 -2.26 25.92 16.42
N SER A 37 -1.78 24.69 16.53
CA SER A 37 -2.54 23.59 17.14
C SER A 37 -1.73 22.97 18.26
N SER A 38 -2.36 22.78 19.43
CA SER A 38 -1.77 21.89 20.44
C SER A 38 -1.73 20.45 19.92
N LYS A 39 -0.93 19.60 20.55
CA LYS A 39 -0.87 18.17 20.18
C LYS A 39 -2.24 17.51 20.35
N GLU A 40 -2.96 17.90 21.40
CA GLU A 40 -4.28 17.37 21.72
C GLU A 40 -5.30 17.79 20.67
N GLU A 41 -5.30 19.05 20.25
CA GLU A 41 -6.20 19.58 19.20
C GLU A 41 -5.90 18.99 17.82
N TRP A 42 -4.62 18.73 17.52
CA TRP A 42 -4.19 18.19 16.23
C TRP A 42 -4.76 16.80 15.96
N VAL A 43 -4.89 15.98 17.00
CA VAL A 43 -5.28 14.58 16.85
C VAL A 43 -6.78 14.33 17.05
N VAL A 44 -7.55 15.35 17.41
CA VAL A 44 -9.00 15.24 17.58
C VAL A 44 -9.65 14.71 16.31
N THR A 45 -10.45 13.66 16.45
CA THR A 45 -11.23 13.09 15.36
C THR A 45 -12.09 14.15 14.69
N GLY A 46 -11.93 14.31 13.37
CA GLY A 46 -12.69 15.28 12.58
C GLY A 46 -12.14 16.71 12.62
N ALA A 47 -10.99 16.95 13.25
CA ALA A 47 -10.34 18.27 13.21
C ALA A 47 -10.05 18.70 11.76
N ALA A 48 -10.38 19.95 11.44
CA ALA A 48 -10.17 20.50 10.10
C ALA A 48 -8.68 20.71 9.76
N ALA A 49 -7.84 21.00 10.77
CA ALA A 49 -6.44 21.34 10.56
C ALA A 49 -5.61 20.20 9.93
N PRO A 50 -5.67 18.93 10.41
CA PRO A 50 -5.03 17.80 9.74
C PRO A 50 -5.47 17.60 8.29
N HIS A 51 -6.76 17.79 8.00
CA HIS A 51 -7.30 17.64 6.65
C HIS A 51 -6.81 18.75 5.72
N ALA A 52 -6.77 19.99 6.20
CA ALA A 52 -6.20 21.12 5.46
C ALA A 52 -4.71 20.88 5.20
N PHE A 53 -3.96 20.46 6.23
CA PHE A 53 -2.56 20.08 6.11
C PHE A 53 -2.35 19.01 5.05
N ALA A 54 -3.08 17.89 5.13
CA ALA A 54 -2.97 16.81 4.15
C ALA A 54 -3.29 17.31 2.74
N TRP A 55 -4.38 18.06 2.57
CA TRP A 55 -4.73 18.64 1.28
C TRP A 55 -3.59 19.46 0.67
N PHE A 56 -2.93 20.32 1.47
CA PHE A 56 -1.79 21.11 1.02
C PHE A 56 -0.60 20.23 0.62
N ILE A 57 -0.21 19.27 1.46
CA ILE A 57 0.95 18.41 1.19
C ILE A 57 0.74 17.56 -0.06
N LEU A 58 -0.47 17.04 -0.25
CA LEU A 58 -0.83 16.23 -1.42
C LEU A 58 -0.75 17.02 -2.75
N GLN A 59 -0.73 18.36 -2.71
CA GLN A 59 -0.50 19.16 -3.91
C GLN A 59 0.98 19.30 -4.25
N ILE A 60 1.91 19.04 -3.33
CA ILE A 60 3.34 19.34 -3.55
C ILE A 60 3.98 18.23 -4.39
N PRO A 61 4.50 18.53 -5.60
CA PRO A 61 5.20 17.54 -6.41
C PRO A 61 6.69 17.47 -6.07
N PHE A 62 7.36 16.45 -6.62
CA PHE A 62 8.81 16.45 -6.77
C PHE A 62 9.26 17.70 -7.56
N PRO A 63 10.38 18.38 -7.22
CA PRO A 63 11.43 18.01 -6.26
C PRO A 63 11.36 18.74 -4.90
N HIS A 64 10.19 19.19 -4.46
CA HIS A 64 10.10 20.18 -3.38
C HIS A 64 10.19 19.60 -1.95
N PHE A 65 10.27 18.29 -1.80
CA PHE A 65 10.47 17.62 -0.52
C PHE A 65 11.96 17.40 -0.23
N THR A 66 12.62 18.42 0.33
CA THR A 66 13.98 18.28 0.88
C THR A 66 13.96 17.54 2.21
N SER A 67 15.09 16.99 2.65
CA SER A 67 15.20 16.29 3.96
C SER A 67 14.60 17.07 5.14
N ASP A 68 14.86 18.39 5.29
CA ASP A 68 14.26 19.21 6.36
C ASP A 68 12.73 19.29 6.25
N ILE A 69 12.19 19.41 5.03
CA ILE A 69 10.75 19.44 4.79
C ILE A 69 10.13 18.08 5.10
N VAL A 70 10.76 16.98 4.69
CA VAL A 70 10.32 15.61 5.02
C VAL A 70 10.23 15.45 6.54
N GLY A 71 11.26 15.84 7.28
CA GLY A 71 11.24 15.76 8.75
C GLY A 71 10.09 16.53 9.39
N ARG A 72 9.80 17.74 8.91
CA ARG A 72 8.67 18.56 9.41
C ARG A 72 7.31 17.97 9.05
N VAL A 73 7.17 17.41 7.84
CA VAL A 73 5.94 16.74 7.41
C VAL A 73 5.70 15.48 8.27
N LEU A 74 6.74 14.67 8.50
CA LEU A 74 6.66 13.49 9.36
C LEU A 74 6.26 13.86 10.79
N ALA A 75 6.84 14.92 11.36
CA ALA A 75 6.49 15.39 12.71
C ALA A 75 4.99 15.74 12.87
N LEU A 76 4.32 16.15 11.79
CA LEU A 76 2.89 16.46 11.78
C LEU A 76 2.02 15.26 11.36
N ALA A 77 2.52 14.37 10.51
CA ALA A 77 1.76 13.24 9.96
C ALA A 77 1.75 12.02 10.89
N LEU A 78 2.88 11.67 11.53
CA LEU A 78 2.99 10.48 12.36
C LEU A 78 2.06 10.48 13.59
N PRO A 79 1.86 11.61 14.32
CA PRO A 79 0.89 11.65 15.41
C PRO A 79 -0.55 11.32 14.99
N LEU A 80 -0.90 11.51 13.71
CA LEU A 80 -2.22 11.14 13.17
C LEU A 80 -2.34 9.62 12.95
N LEU A 81 -1.24 8.94 12.60
CA LEU A 81 -1.17 7.48 12.45
C LEU A 81 -1.32 6.76 13.80
N ASP A 82 -0.81 7.36 14.88
CA ASP A 82 -0.92 6.83 16.25
C ASP A 82 -2.35 6.84 16.82
N GLN A 83 -3.29 7.49 16.13
CA GLN A 83 -4.66 7.61 16.62
C GLN A 83 -5.46 6.32 16.46
N VAL A 84 -6.44 6.11 17.34
CA VAL A 84 -7.29 4.91 17.32
C VAL A 84 -8.33 4.98 16.18
N THR A 85 -8.67 6.18 15.71
CA THR A 85 -9.72 6.33 14.68
C THR A 85 -9.14 6.22 13.27
N ALA A 86 -9.60 5.21 12.51
CA ALA A 86 -9.16 4.96 11.14
C ALA A 86 -9.26 6.18 10.22
N SER A 87 -10.27 7.04 10.39
CA SER A 87 -10.41 8.28 9.61
C SER A 87 -9.24 9.25 9.82
N THR A 88 -8.75 9.38 11.05
CA THR A 88 -7.59 10.23 11.38
C THR A 88 -6.30 9.58 10.91
N GLN A 89 -6.16 8.27 11.10
CA GLN A 89 -5.00 7.52 10.61
C GLN A 89 -4.86 7.61 9.08
N LEU A 90 -5.98 7.53 8.35
CA LEU A 90 -5.97 7.68 6.88
C LEU A 90 -5.41 9.03 6.42
N VAL A 91 -5.67 10.11 7.17
CA VAL A 91 -5.08 11.43 6.88
C VAL A 91 -3.56 11.36 7.00
N GLY A 92 -3.04 10.88 8.14
CA GLY A 92 -1.60 10.71 8.35
C GLY A 92 -0.95 9.80 7.30
N LEU A 93 -1.59 8.67 7.00
CA LEU A 93 -1.11 7.69 6.03
C LEU A 93 -1.08 8.23 4.61
N SER A 94 -2.08 9.00 4.21
CA SER A 94 -2.12 9.61 2.88
C SER A 94 -0.95 10.58 2.67
N VAL A 95 -0.61 11.35 3.71
CA VAL A 95 0.54 12.26 3.70
C VAL A 95 1.85 11.49 3.66
N LEU A 96 1.99 10.45 4.50
CA LEU A 96 3.17 9.59 4.52
C LEU A 96 3.40 8.93 3.15
N HIS A 97 2.36 8.35 2.56
CA HIS A 97 2.48 7.68 1.27
C HIS A 97 2.86 8.65 0.15
N HIS A 98 2.32 9.87 0.18
CA HIS A 98 2.65 10.92 -0.78
C HIS A 98 4.12 11.33 -0.70
N ILE A 99 4.66 11.58 0.50
CA ILE A 99 6.08 11.93 0.63
C ILE A 99 7.00 10.78 0.20
N ILE A 100 6.65 9.53 0.48
CA ILE A 100 7.42 8.36 0.02
C ILE A 100 7.49 8.32 -1.51
N ARG A 101 6.43 8.70 -2.22
CA ARG A 101 6.37 8.71 -3.69
C ARG A 101 7.04 9.91 -4.34
N HIS A 102 7.08 11.06 -3.66
CA HIS A 102 7.45 12.34 -4.27
C HIS A 102 8.74 12.97 -3.72
N ALA A 103 9.25 12.52 -2.58
CA ALA A 103 10.57 12.92 -2.10
C ALA A 103 11.69 12.14 -2.79
N THR A 104 12.93 12.61 -2.71
CA THR A 104 14.06 11.81 -3.20
C THR A 104 14.22 10.57 -2.32
N THR A 105 14.70 9.47 -2.91
CA THR A 105 14.99 8.25 -2.14
C THR A 105 15.99 8.50 -1.01
N THR A 106 16.96 9.39 -1.25
CA THR A 106 17.94 9.81 -0.24
C THR A 106 17.26 10.51 0.94
N ASP A 107 16.35 11.45 0.68
CA ASP A 107 15.65 12.19 1.73
C ASP A 107 14.78 11.28 2.61
N ILE A 108 14.15 10.26 2.02
CA ILE A 108 13.36 9.25 2.76
C ILE A 108 14.26 8.32 3.57
N ARG A 109 15.40 7.89 3.01
CA ARG A 109 16.33 6.95 3.67
C ARG A 109 16.93 7.51 4.96
N TRP A 110 17.05 8.83 5.10
CA TRP A 110 17.46 9.45 6.37
C TRP A 110 16.52 9.11 7.55
N TYR A 111 15.29 8.71 7.26
CA TYR A 111 14.27 8.35 8.26
C TYR A 111 13.93 6.86 8.25
N SER A 112 14.77 5.98 7.69
CA SER A 112 14.46 4.56 7.48
C SER A 112 13.98 3.85 8.75
N ASP A 113 14.72 4.00 9.86
CA ASP A 113 14.43 3.27 11.10
C ASP A 113 13.11 3.72 11.72
N LEU A 114 12.86 5.03 11.70
CA LEU A 114 11.59 5.61 12.12
C LEU A 114 10.46 5.06 11.25
N LEU A 115 10.54 5.21 9.93
CA LEU A 115 9.47 4.79 9.02
C LEU A 115 9.18 3.29 9.07
N VAL A 116 10.20 2.46 9.24
CA VAL A 116 10.02 1.02 9.44
C VAL A 116 9.28 0.74 10.74
N HIS A 117 9.68 1.39 11.85
CA HIS A 117 9.00 1.24 13.13
C HIS A 117 7.53 1.70 13.07
N GLU A 118 7.27 2.87 12.50
CA GLU A 118 5.92 3.42 12.34
C GLU A 118 5.03 2.53 11.48
N MET A 119 5.58 1.94 10.40
CA MET A 119 4.82 1.00 9.58
C MET A 119 4.54 -0.33 10.30
N GLU A 120 5.47 -0.82 11.12
CA GLU A 120 5.21 -1.99 11.97
C GLU A 120 4.05 -1.73 12.94
N GLN A 121 4.06 -0.58 13.62
CA GLN A 121 2.96 -0.19 14.53
C GLN A 121 1.65 -0.03 13.77
N THR A 122 1.66 0.67 12.63
CA THR A 122 0.47 0.90 11.79
C THR A 122 -0.18 -0.43 11.39
N LEU A 123 0.61 -1.42 10.98
CA LEU A 123 0.08 -2.72 10.57
C LEU A 123 -0.57 -3.52 11.70
N THR A 124 -0.20 -3.30 12.97
CA THR A 124 -0.84 -4.01 14.09
C THR A 124 -2.32 -3.68 14.23
N THR A 125 -2.72 -2.45 13.88
CA THR A 125 -4.11 -1.98 13.98
C THR A 125 -4.82 -1.94 12.63
N ALA A 126 -4.07 -2.00 11.52
CA ALA A 126 -4.60 -1.86 10.17
C ALA A 126 -5.68 -2.90 9.81
N SER A 127 -5.56 -4.12 10.32
CA SER A 127 -6.50 -5.21 10.04
C SER A 127 -7.93 -4.98 10.56
N THR A 128 -8.17 -3.92 11.36
CA THR A 128 -9.51 -3.54 11.84
C THR A 128 -10.36 -2.82 10.79
N SER A 129 -9.75 -2.35 9.70
CA SER A 129 -10.44 -1.66 8.62
C SER A 129 -9.83 -2.04 7.28
N ALA A 130 -10.63 -2.67 6.42
CA ALA A 130 -10.24 -3.08 5.08
C ALA A 130 -9.65 -1.90 4.26
N SER A 131 -10.30 -0.74 4.24
CA SER A 131 -9.82 0.41 3.47
C SER A 131 -8.50 0.97 4.00
N PHE A 132 -8.33 0.98 5.33
CA PHE A 132 -7.09 1.42 5.95
C PHE A 132 -5.95 0.43 5.71
N LEU A 133 -6.23 -0.88 5.79
CA LEU A 133 -5.27 -1.92 5.46
C LEU A 133 -4.80 -1.84 4.00
N ASP A 134 -5.71 -1.64 3.05
CA ASP A 134 -5.37 -1.53 1.62
C ASP A 134 -4.41 -0.35 1.39
N ALA A 135 -4.69 0.81 2.01
CA ALA A 135 -3.81 1.96 1.96
C ALA A 135 -2.46 1.69 2.66
N ALA A 136 -2.47 1.03 3.82
CA ALA A 136 -1.26 0.80 4.61
C ALA A 136 -0.30 -0.16 3.90
N LEU A 137 -0.82 -1.22 3.29
CA LEU A 137 -0.02 -2.16 2.51
C LEU A 137 0.50 -1.55 1.21
N ALA A 138 -0.28 -0.67 0.56
CA ALA A 138 0.19 0.09 -0.60
C ALA A 138 1.36 1.04 -0.22
N CYS A 139 1.22 1.74 0.91
CA CYS A 139 2.26 2.60 1.46
C CYS A 139 3.52 1.79 1.82
N LEU A 140 3.35 0.65 2.49
CA LEU A 140 4.45 -0.24 2.84
C LEU A 140 5.19 -0.73 1.60
N ALA A 141 4.47 -1.16 0.56
CA ALA A 141 5.10 -1.64 -0.66
C ALA A 141 6.04 -0.56 -1.22
N ASP A 142 5.57 0.67 -1.36
CA ASP A 142 6.37 1.77 -1.91
C ASP A 142 7.51 2.17 -0.96
N LEU A 143 7.31 2.13 0.36
CA LEU A 143 8.38 2.34 1.34
C LEU A 143 9.50 1.30 1.17
N LEU A 144 9.15 0.02 1.09
CA LEU A 144 10.13 -1.07 0.90
C LEU A 144 10.91 -0.90 -0.40
N ALA A 145 10.26 -0.45 -1.49
CA ALA A 145 10.95 -0.16 -2.74
C ALA A 145 11.93 1.02 -2.63
N VAL A 146 11.66 2.02 -1.80
CA VAL A 146 12.57 3.14 -1.55
C VAL A 146 13.74 2.73 -0.66
N LEU A 147 13.47 1.95 0.38
CA LEU A 147 14.46 1.58 1.39
C LEU A 147 15.38 0.42 0.96
N SER A 148 14.92 -0.52 0.13
CA SER A 148 15.78 -1.57 -0.44
C SER A 148 16.86 -0.95 -1.31
N THR A 149 18.10 -0.99 -0.83
CA THR A 149 19.21 -0.21 -1.42
C THR A 149 19.84 -0.87 -2.64
N GLY A 150 19.54 -2.15 -2.89
CA GLY A 150 20.03 -2.89 -4.04
C GLY A 150 19.08 -3.98 -4.51
N PRO A 151 19.29 -4.53 -5.72
CA PRO A 151 18.38 -5.51 -6.33
C PRO A 151 18.21 -6.79 -5.50
N ARG A 152 19.18 -7.12 -4.63
CA ARG A 152 19.18 -8.30 -3.76
C ARG A 152 18.80 -8.00 -2.31
N ASP A 153 18.53 -6.74 -1.96
CA ASP A 153 18.23 -6.37 -0.58
C ASP A 153 16.77 -6.66 -0.24
N ILE A 154 16.55 -7.90 0.20
CA ILE A 154 15.25 -8.42 0.63
C ILE A 154 15.09 -8.41 2.16
N SER A 155 16.04 -7.84 2.90
CA SER A 155 16.08 -7.90 4.37
C SER A 155 14.83 -7.31 5.03
N LEU A 156 14.36 -6.17 4.51
CA LEU A 156 13.13 -5.54 4.97
C LEU A 156 11.89 -6.34 4.56
N TYR A 157 11.88 -6.98 3.39
CA TYR A 157 10.79 -7.87 3.01
C TYR A 157 10.70 -9.07 3.97
N ASP A 158 11.82 -9.71 4.29
CA ASP A 158 11.91 -10.81 5.27
C ASP A 158 11.43 -10.39 6.67
N ARG A 159 11.55 -9.11 7.03
CA ARG A 159 11.07 -8.55 8.30
C ARG A 159 9.54 -8.48 8.36
N PHE A 160 8.89 -8.00 7.30
CA PHE A 160 7.43 -7.82 7.28
C PHE A 160 6.65 -9.08 6.86
N PHE A 161 7.19 -9.90 5.95
CA PHE A 161 6.48 -11.03 5.34
C PHE A 161 5.88 -12.02 6.36
N PRO A 162 6.63 -12.50 7.38
CA PRO A 162 6.12 -13.47 8.33
C PRO A 162 4.96 -12.91 9.18
N SER A 163 5.01 -11.63 9.52
CA SER A 163 3.96 -10.96 10.28
C SER A 163 2.67 -10.88 9.46
N LEU A 164 2.77 -10.50 8.17
CA LEU A 164 1.62 -10.35 7.30
C LEU A 164 0.96 -11.68 6.96
N LEU A 165 1.73 -12.74 6.71
CA LEU A 165 1.18 -14.09 6.52
C LEU A 165 0.43 -14.55 7.77
N ARG A 166 0.95 -14.25 8.97
CA ARG A 166 0.27 -14.56 10.23
C ARG A 166 -1.02 -13.76 10.39
N GLN A 167 -1.00 -12.46 10.10
CA GLN A 167 -2.19 -11.62 10.17
C GLN A 167 -3.27 -12.08 9.17
N TRP A 168 -2.88 -12.51 7.96
CA TRP A 168 -3.80 -13.11 7.01
C TRP A 168 -4.44 -14.42 7.54
N ASP A 169 -3.64 -15.31 8.15
CA ASP A 169 -4.12 -16.60 8.67
C ASP A 169 -5.11 -16.38 9.84
N MET A 170 -4.84 -15.36 10.66
CA MET A 170 -5.70 -14.95 11.78
C MET A 170 -6.93 -14.12 11.37
N ALA A 171 -6.91 -13.47 10.19
CA ALA A 171 -8.03 -12.68 9.74
C ALA A 171 -9.28 -13.56 9.58
N LEU A 172 -10.43 -13.06 10.06
CA LEU A 172 -11.71 -13.74 9.89
C LEU A 172 -12.55 -13.11 8.78
N GLU A 173 -12.38 -11.81 8.55
CA GLU A 173 -13.14 -11.07 7.55
C GLU A 173 -12.62 -11.33 6.13
N VAL A 174 -13.53 -11.66 5.22
CA VAL A 174 -13.23 -11.94 3.81
C VAL A 174 -12.63 -10.72 3.11
N SER A 175 -13.10 -9.51 3.43
CA SER A 175 -12.58 -8.25 2.86
C SER A 175 -11.10 -8.06 3.18
N VAL A 176 -10.70 -8.28 4.45
CA VAL A 176 -9.32 -8.18 4.93
C VAL A 176 -8.44 -9.24 4.27
N LYS A 177 -8.90 -10.50 4.19
CA LYS A 177 -8.16 -11.56 3.48
C LYS A 177 -7.96 -11.22 2.01
N THR A 178 -8.99 -10.67 1.35
CA THR A 178 -8.92 -10.26 -0.06
C THR A 178 -7.83 -9.21 -0.27
N ILE A 179 -7.77 -8.20 0.60
CA ILE A 179 -6.74 -7.14 0.54
C ILE A 179 -5.33 -7.70 0.75
N PHE A 180 -5.13 -8.52 1.78
CA PHE A 180 -3.83 -9.17 1.98
C PHE A 180 -3.43 -10.02 0.77
N THR A 181 -4.35 -10.82 0.21
CA THR A 181 -4.08 -11.65 -0.98
C THR A 181 -3.70 -10.80 -2.19
N LYS A 182 -4.38 -9.67 -2.41
CA LYS A 182 -4.05 -8.68 -3.44
C LYS A 182 -2.64 -8.09 -3.24
N HIS A 183 -2.27 -7.71 -2.02
CA HIS A 183 -0.96 -7.09 -1.76
C HIS A 183 0.20 -8.09 -1.74
N ILE A 184 -0.04 -9.33 -1.32
CA ILE A 184 0.93 -10.42 -1.46
C ILE A 184 1.36 -10.57 -2.92
N ARG A 185 0.45 -10.42 -3.89
CA ARG A 185 0.78 -10.44 -5.33
C ARG A 185 1.84 -9.42 -5.70
N VAL A 186 1.65 -8.17 -5.28
CA VAL A 186 2.59 -7.06 -5.55
C VAL A 186 3.99 -7.42 -5.04
N TRP A 187 4.05 -8.06 -3.88
CA TRP A 187 5.32 -8.38 -3.23
C TRP A 187 6.02 -9.59 -3.86
N VAL A 188 5.25 -10.61 -4.25
CA VAL A 188 5.75 -11.75 -5.03
C VAL A 188 6.30 -11.28 -6.38
N GLN A 189 5.65 -10.31 -7.02
CA GLN A 189 6.14 -9.73 -8.27
C GLN A 189 7.44 -8.94 -8.07
N ARG A 190 7.55 -8.17 -6.98
CA ARG A 190 8.76 -7.36 -6.66
C ARG A 190 9.94 -8.21 -6.17
N THR A 191 9.68 -9.31 -5.48
CA THR A 191 10.71 -10.26 -4.97
C THR A 191 10.90 -11.48 -5.86
N GLY A 192 10.19 -11.53 -6.99
CA GLY A 192 10.25 -12.60 -7.98
C GLY A 192 11.58 -12.65 -8.74
N ALA A 193 11.62 -13.44 -9.82
CA ALA A 193 12.84 -13.65 -10.60
C ALA A 193 13.56 -12.32 -10.98
N PRO A 194 14.91 -12.25 -10.89
CA PRO A 194 15.83 -13.36 -10.61
C PRO A 194 16.07 -13.64 -9.11
N HIS A 195 15.38 -12.97 -8.20
CA HIS A 195 15.60 -13.04 -6.74
C HIS A 195 14.65 -14.00 -6.01
N SER A 196 14.23 -15.06 -6.69
CA SER A 196 13.15 -15.96 -6.25
C SER A 196 13.41 -16.68 -4.92
N LEU A 197 14.61 -16.63 -4.33
CA LEU A 197 14.90 -17.26 -3.03
C LEU A 197 13.94 -16.83 -1.91
N HIS A 198 13.55 -15.56 -1.89
CA HIS A 198 12.56 -15.06 -0.92
C HIS A 198 11.20 -15.74 -1.14
N VAL A 199 10.69 -15.73 -2.38
CA VAL A 199 9.42 -16.38 -2.74
C VAL A 199 9.47 -17.88 -2.46
N LEU A 200 10.61 -18.54 -2.74
CA LEU A 200 10.82 -19.96 -2.49
C LEU A 200 10.81 -20.30 -0.99
N ARG A 201 11.42 -19.45 -0.16
CA ARG A 201 11.42 -19.62 1.32
C ARG A 201 10.00 -19.68 1.88
N PHE A 202 9.09 -18.89 1.32
CA PHE A 202 7.70 -18.82 1.78
C PHE A 202 6.70 -19.52 0.87
N LEU A 203 7.15 -20.29 -0.13
CA LEU A 203 6.29 -20.87 -1.17
C LEU A 203 5.14 -21.68 -0.59
N GLN A 204 5.40 -22.55 0.38
CA GLN A 204 4.36 -23.39 0.98
C GLN A 204 3.31 -22.55 1.72
N ALA A 205 3.72 -21.52 2.46
CA ALA A 205 2.80 -20.62 3.14
C ALA A 205 1.97 -19.81 2.13
N LEU A 206 2.60 -19.34 1.06
CA LEU A 206 1.93 -18.60 -0.01
C LEU A 206 0.90 -19.45 -0.75
N LEU A 207 1.22 -20.70 -1.05
CA LEU A 207 0.30 -21.64 -1.67
C LEU A 207 -0.86 -21.96 -0.73
N LYS A 208 -0.60 -22.25 0.55
CA LYS A 208 -1.67 -22.48 1.55
C LYS A 208 -2.66 -21.31 1.60
N VAL A 209 -2.13 -20.09 1.70
CA VAL A 209 -2.91 -18.84 1.74
C VAL A 209 -3.78 -18.70 0.49
N THR A 210 -3.14 -18.83 -0.67
CA THR A 210 -3.76 -18.52 -1.95
C THR A 210 -4.77 -19.59 -2.37
N LEU A 211 -4.42 -20.87 -2.26
CA LEU A 211 -5.30 -21.97 -2.61
C LEU A 211 -6.53 -22.03 -1.69
N GLY A 212 -6.35 -21.74 -0.40
CA GLY A 212 -7.48 -21.58 0.52
C GLY A 212 -8.44 -20.44 0.15
N CYS A 213 -7.97 -19.42 -0.56
CA CYS A 213 -8.81 -18.34 -1.09
C CYS A 213 -9.52 -18.72 -2.40
N VAL A 214 -8.90 -19.55 -3.25
CA VAL A 214 -9.49 -20.00 -4.52
C VAL A 214 -10.78 -20.80 -4.30
N GLU A 215 -10.87 -21.50 -3.18
CA GLU A 215 -12.07 -22.28 -2.82
C GLU A 215 -13.19 -21.43 -2.19
N ASN A 216 -13.03 -20.10 -2.07
CA ASN A 216 -14.03 -19.22 -1.49
C ASN A 216 -15.22 -18.96 -2.43
N VAL A 217 -16.42 -18.80 -1.86
CA VAL A 217 -17.66 -18.46 -2.59
C VAL A 217 -17.64 -17.01 -3.09
N GLU A 218 -16.95 -16.12 -2.39
CA GLU A 218 -16.84 -14.71 -2.73
C GLU A 218 -15.98 -14.53 -3.99
N ALA A 219 -16.63 -14.08 -5.07
CA ALA A 219 -16.01 -14.00 -6.39
C ALA A 219 -14.80 -13.05 -6.43
N THR A 220 -14.85 -11.96 -5.66
CA THR A 220 -13.76 -10.97 -5.59
C THR A 220 -12.50 -11.56 -4.98
N MET A 221 -12.62 -12.22 -3.81
CA MET A 221 -11.53 -12.92 -3.15
C MET A 221 -10.91 -13.99 -4.03
N CYS A 222 -11.76 -14.75 -4.73
CA CYS A 222 -11.31 -15.83 -5.59
C CYS A 222 -10.53 -15.32 -6.81
N MET A 223 -10.99 -14.23 -7.44
CA MET A 223 -10.27 -13.59 -8.54
C MET A 223 -8.90 -13.07 -8.09
N GLU A 224 -8.84 -12.38 -6.95
CA GLU A 224 -7.57 -11.90 -6.38
C GLU A 224 -6.63 -13.09 -6.08
N ALA A 225 -7.17 -14.20 -5.58
CA ALA A 225 -6.40 -15.41 -5.31
C ALA A 225 -5.83 -16.05 -6.59
N LEU A 226 -6.60 -16.14 -7.67
CA LEU A 226 -6.13 -16.70 -8.93
C LEU A 226 -5.03 -15.84 -9.56
N GLU A 227 -5.17 -14.51 -9.51
CA GLU A 227 -4.12 -13.59 -9.95
C GLU A 227 -2.85 -13.72 -9.10
N THR A 228 -3.01 -13.86 -7.79
CA THR A 228 -1.89 -14.07 -6.87
C THR A 228 -1.22 -15.42 -7.09
N LEU A 229 -1.99 -16.48 -7.34
CA LEU A 229 -1.49 -17.82 -7.66
C LEU A 229 -0.67 -17.79 -8.94
N HIS A 230 -1.17 -17.11 -9.99
CA HIS A 230 -0.44 -16.94 -11.24
C HIS A 230 0.90 -16.23 -11.00
N ALA A 231 0.93 -15.16 -10.20
CA ALA A 231 2.18 -14.48 -9.86
C ALA A 231 3.17 -15.38 -9.10
N ILE A 232 2.69 -16.20 -8.15
CA ILE A 232 3.51 -17.19 -7.43
C ILE A 232 4.08 -18.22 -8.40
N VAL A 233 3.25 -18.79 -9.29
CA VAL A 233 3.68 -19.78 -10.28
C VAL A 233 4.79 -19.21 -11.16
N MET A 234 4.64 -17.97 -11.64
CA MET A 234 5.64 -17.33 -12.48
C MET A 234 6.94 -17.02 -11.72
N ALA A 235 6.84 -16.58 -10.46
CA ALA A 235 8.00 -16.25 -9.64
C ALA A 235 8.77 -17.50 -9.14
N ALA A 236 8.07 -18.63 -8.94
CA ALA A 236 8.60 -19.86 -8.36
C ALA A 236 8.60 -21.05 -9.33
N TRP A 237 8.48 -20.83 -10.64
CA TRP A 237 8.21 -21.86 -11.66
C TRP A 237 9.10 -23.11 -11.56
N ILE A 238 10.39 -22.95 -11.20
CA ILE A 238 11.35 -24.05 -11.03
C ILE A 238 10.92 -25.04 -9.94
N ARG A 239 10.29 -24.55 -8.86
CA ARG A 239 9.85 -25.36 -7.71
C ARG A 239 8.36 -25.72 -7.77
N MET A 240 7.61 -25.18 -8.74
CA MET A 240 6.20 -25.50 -8.92
C MET A 240 5.88 -26.97 -9.24
N PRO A 241 6.73 -27.81 -9.88
CA PRO A 241 6.39 -29.19 -10.19
C PRO A 241 5.86 -30.02 -9.01
N ALA A 242 6.36 -29.76 -7.79
CA ALA A 242 5.90 -30.45 -6.57
C ALA A 242 4.49 -30.04 -6.10
N HIS A 243 3.93 -28.96 -6.65
CA HIS A 243 2.66 -28.37 -6.23
C HIS A 243 1.64 -28.26 -7.38
N VAL A 244 1.96 -28.78 -8.56
CA VAL A 244 1.09 -28.69 -9.75
C VAL A 244 -0.25 -29.36 -9.51
N GLU A 245 -0.26 -30.53 -8.85
CA GLU A 245 -1.50 -31.26 -8.58
C GLU A 245 -2.46 -30.44 -7.70
N GLU A 246 -1.98 -29.94 -6.57
CA GLU A 246 -2.76 -29.13 -5.63
C GLU A 246 -3.32 -27.86 -6.29
N ALA A 247 -2.47 -27.15 -7.04
CA ALA A 247 -2.88 -25.96 -7.78
C ALA A 247 -3.93 -26.29 -8.86
N THR A 248 -3.73 -27.36 -9.61
CA THR A 248 -4.64 -27.79 -10.68
C THR A 248 -6.00 -28.19 -10.11
N VAL A 249 -6.02 -29.00 -9.05
CA VAL A 249 -7.26 -29.41 -8.37
C VAL A 249 -8.03 -28.20 -7.87
N SER A 250 -7.37 -27.23 -7.26
CA SER A 250 -8.01 -26.00 -6.75
C SER A 250 -8.64 -25.17 -7.89
N ILE A 251 -7.93 -25.02 -9.01
CA ILE A 251 -8.45 -24.33 -10.20
C ILE A 251 -9.66 -25.08 -10.78
N LEU A 252 -9.59 -26.41 -10.88
CA LEU A 252 -10.70 -27.21 -11.40
C LEU A 252 -11.95 -27.14 -10.50
N LYS A 253 -11.77 -27.18 -9.18
CA LYS A 253 -12.86 -26.98 -8.21
C LYS A 253 -13.53 -25.63 -8.44
N TYR A 254 -12.75 -24.56 -8.59
CA TYR A 254 -13.27 -23.24 -8.87
C TYR A 254 -14.13 -23.20 -10.15
N VAL A 255 -13.61 -23.72 -11.26
CA VAL A 255 -14.33 -23.77 -12.54
C VAL A 255 -15.63 -24.57 -12.42
N ALA A 256 -15.59 -25.73 -11.75
CA ALA A 256 -16.77 -26.57 -11.55
C ALA A 256 -17.84 -25.89 -10.67
N THR A 257 -17.42 -25.14 -9.66
CA THR A 257 -18.33 -24.46 -8.74
C THR A 257 -18.98 -23.26 -9.42
N ARG A 258 -18.19 -22.46 -10.14
CA ARG A 258 -18.68 -21.27 -10.85
C ARG A 258 -19.57 -21.63 -12.05
N GLY A 259 -19.20 -22.65 -12.81
CA GLY A 259 -20.03 -23.18 -13.90
C GLY A 259 -21.40 -23.66 -13.43
N ARG A 260 -21.52 -24.23 -12.21
CA ARG A 260 -22.81 -24.60 -11.60
C ARG A 260 -23.63 -23.39 -11.15
N ILE A 261 -22.99 -22.32 -10.67
CA ILE A 261 -23.69 -21.10 -10.25
C ILE A 261 -24.26 -20.38 -11.47
N ASP A 262 -23.46 -20.23 -12.53
CA ASP A 262 -23.91 -19.59 -13.77
C ASP A 262 -25.06 -20.37 -14.42
N LEU A 263 -24.99 -21.71 -14.46
CA LEU A 263 -26.08 -22.57 -14.94
C LEU A 263 -27.38 -22.42 -14.12
N ARG A 264 -27.28 -22.20 -12.80
CA ARG A 264 -28.45 -21.99 -11.93
C ARG A 264 -29.07 -20.59 -12.09
N LEU A 265 -28.29 -19.58 -12.45
CA LEU A 265 -28.78 -18.21 -12.70
C LEU A 265 -29.35 -18.04 -14.12
N SER A 266 -29.02 -18.95 -15.04
CA SER A 266 -29.54 -18.98 -16.42
C SER A 266 -30.77 -19.87 -16.64
N LEU A 267 -31.30 -20.49 -15.59
CA LEU A 267 -32.57 -21.23 -15.64
C LEU A 267 -33.70 -20.29 -15.18
N PRO A 268 -34.78 -20.12 -15.97
CA PRO A 268 -35.91 -19.24 -15.65
C PRO A 268 -36.72 -19.70 -14.43
#